data_AF-A0A1G1T4D5-F1
#
_entry.id   AF-A0A1G1T4D5-F1
#
_cell.length_a   1.000
_cell.length_b   1.000
_cell.length_c   1.000
_cell.angle_alpha   90.00
_cell.angle_beta   90.00
_cell.angle_gamma   90.00
#
_symmetry.space_group_name_H-M   'P 1'
#
loop_
_entity.id
_entity.type
_entity.pdbx_description
1 polymer ?
#
loop_
_entity_poly.entity_id
_entity_poly.type
_entity_poly.pdbx_seq_one_letter_code
_entity_poly.pdbx_strand_id
1 'polypeptide(L)'
;MNRPPKRLLGRRELVDFPAFALGGVEAKVDTGAYTSAIHCTNIHLETNGQGQPLLVVELLDPGHEGADGRPLAFTEFALRDIRSSNGEVQERYVIRAVVQLYGENFEVDFSLSDRSDMKYPVLLGRSLLQQGRFAVDVAKRNLSYKAMARSAARRARR
;
A
#
# COMPACT_ATOMS: atom_id res chain seq x y z
N MET A 1 -0.58 13.04 -30.13
CA MET A 1 -0.06 13.62 -28.86
C MET A 1 0.93 12.64 -28.23
N ASN A 2 2.21 12.99 -28.16
CA ASN A 2 3.25 12.11 -27.62
C ASN A 2 3.21 12.16 -26.08
N ARG A 3 2.59 11.16 -25.46
CA ARG A 3 2.53 11.08 -23.99
C ARG A 3 3.91 10.66 -23.46
N PRO A 4 4.39 11.22 -22.33
CA PRO A 4 5.64 10.78 -21.74
C PRO A 4 5.58 9.27 -21.43
N PRO A 5 6.71 8.55 -21.60
CA PRO A 5 6.75 7.11 -21.43
C PRO A 5 6.33 6.71 -20.02
N LYS A 6 5.64 5.57 -19.91
CA LYS A 6 5.27 4.99 -18.62
C LYS A 6 6.52 4.63 -17.83
N ARG A 7 6.49 4.82 -16.52
CA ARG A 7 7.55 4.35 -15.63
C ARG A 7 7.35 2.87 -15.33
N LEU A 8 8.43 2.12 -15.24
CA LEU A 8 8.35 0.68 -14.96
C LEU A 8 8.27 0.44 -13.45
N LEU A 9 7.43 -0.49 -13.02
CA LEU A 9 7.53 -1.16 -11.74
C LEU A 9 7.88 -2.63 -11.99
N GLY A 10 8.56 -3.27 -11.05
CA GLY A 10 8.70 -4.73 -11.06
C GLY A 10 7.40 -5.42 -10.66
N ARG A 11 7.35 -6.76 -10.74
CA ARG A 11 6.24 -7.56 -10.15
C ARG A 11 6.10 -7.40 -8.64
N ARG A 12 7.16 -6.92 -7.99
CA ARG A 12 7.25 -6.63 -6.56
C ARG A 12 8.05 -5.35 -6.38
N GLU A 13 7.60 -4.50 -5.46
CA GLU A 13 8.31 -3.31 -5.01
C GLU A 13 8.54 -3.34 -3.50
N LEU A 14 9.45 -2.47 -3.05
CA LEU A 14 9.56 -2.03 -1.66
C LEU A 14 8.93 -0.64 -1.61
N VAL A 15 7.97 -0.44 -0.72
CA VAL A 15 7.22 0.81 -0.60
C VAL A 15 7.21 1.31 0.83
N ASP A 16 7.05 2.62 0.97
CA ASP A 16 7.00 3.29 2.27
C ASP A 16 5.60 3.89 2.45
N PHE A 17 5.10 3.87 3.68
CA PHE A 17 3.89 4.56 4.13
C PHE A 17 4.28 5.60 5.18
N PRO A 18 4.62 6.84 4.77
CA PRO A 18 5.21 7.83 5.67
C PRO A 18 4.32 8.16 6.87
N ALA A 19 3.00 8.25 6.66
CA ALA A 19 2.04 8.53 7.73
C ALA A 19 1.97 7.43 8.80
N PHE A 20 2.40 6.21 8.47
CA PHE A 20 2.41 5.07 9.38
C PHE A 20 3.81 4.74 9.89
N ALA A 21 4.83 5.52 9.51
CA ALA A 21 6.24 5.23 9.77
C ALA A 21 6.70 3.82 9.32
N LEU A 22 6.03 3.26 8.31
CA LEU A 22 6.37 1.95 7.73
C LEU A 22 7.28 2.17 6.52
N GLY A 23 8.44 1.53 6.52
CA GLY A 23 9.42 1.62 5.44
C GLY A 23 9.82 0.25 4.91
N GLY A 24 10.12 0.15 3.62
CA GLY A 24 10.60 -1.11 3.03
C GLY A 24 9.56 -2.22 3.02
N VAL A 25 8.27 -1.88 2.95
CA VAL A 25 7.17 -2.85 2.93
C VAL A 25 7.16 -3.61 1.61
N GLU A 26 7.14 -4.94 1.66
CA GLU A 26 7.02 -5.76 0.46
C GLU A 26 5.61 -5.64 -0.13
N ALA A 27 5.54 -5.11 -1.36
CA ALA A 27 4.29 -4.96 -2.08
C ALA A 27 4.30 -5.75 -3.39
N LYS A 28 3.27 -6.55 -3.64
CA LYS A 28 3.03 -7.15 -4.96
C LYS A 28 2.37 -6.10 -5.85
N VAL A 29 2.88 -5.92 -7.06
CA VAL A 29 2.20 -5.13 -8.08
C VAL A 29 1.14 -6.00 -8.73
N ASP A 30 -0.12 -5.71 -8.50
CA ASP A 30 -1.24 -6.60 -8.85
C ASP A 30 -2.17 -5.96 -9.87
N THR A 31 -1.95 -6.28 -11.15
CA THR A 31 -2.81 -5.80 -12.23
C THR A 31 -4.21 -6.45 -12.23
N GLY A 32 -4.43 -7.51 -11.44
CA GLY A 32 -5.75 -8.13 -11.25
C GLY A 32 -6.63 -7.38 -10.25
N ALA A 33 -6.02 -6.70 -9.27
CA ALA A 33 -6.72 -5.92 -8.27
C ALA A 33 -7.03 -4.50 -8.77
N TYR A 34 -8.26 -3.99 -8.53
CA TYR A 34 -8.56 -2.58 -8.79
C TYR A 34 -8.03 -1.69 -7.67
N THR A 35 -8.49 -1.94 -6.45
CA THR A 35 -8.08 -1.27 -5.21
C THR A 35 -6.81 -1.90 -4.67
N SER A 36 -5.92 -1.09 -4.10
CA SER A 36 -4.78 -1.60 -3.33
C SER A 36 -5.26 -2.25 -2.04
N ALA A 37 -4.44 -3.09 -1.42
CA ALA A 37 -4.76 -3.74 -0.15
C ALA A 37 -3.57 -3.71 0.79
N ILE A 38 -3.84 -3.62 2.09
CA ILE A 38 -2.83 -3.71 3.15
C ILE A 38 -3.26 -4.77 4.16
N HIS A 39 -2.29 -5.54 4.63
CA HIS A 39 -2.48 -6.49 5.70
C HIS A 39 -2.72 -5.75 7.01
N CYS A 40 -3.77 -6.15 7.69
CA CYS A 40 -4.05 -5.69 9.03
C CYS A 40 -4.78 -6.76 9.84
N THR A 41 -4.67 -6.64 11.15
CA THR A 41 -5.34 -7.47 12.15
C THR A 41 -6.09 -6.56 13.13
N ASN A 42 -6.81 -7.18 14.08
CA ASN A 42 -7.51 -6.48 15.15
C ASN A 42 -8.45 -5.35 14.67
N ILE A 43 -9.21 -5.59 13.60
CA ILE A 43 -10.09 -4.59 12.99
C ILE A 43 -11.37 -4.45 13.82
N HIS A 44 -11.59 -3.28 14.42
CA HIS A 44 -12.81 -3.00 15.17
C HIS A 44 -13.16 -1.51 15.18
N LEU A 45 -14.41 -1.19 15.52
CA LEU A 45 -14.88 0.19 15.70
C LEU A 45 -14.87 0.55 17.18
N GLU A 46 -14.31 1.70 17.48
CA GLU A 46 -14.46 2.42 18.73
C GLU A 46 -15.28 3.69 18.50
N THR A 47 -15.60 4.40 19.59
CA THR A 47 -16.22 5.71 19.55
C THR A 47 -15.26 6.74 20.14
N ASN A 48 -14.95 7.79 19.40
CA ASN A 48 -14.08 8.85 19.89
C ASN A 48 -14.79 9.70 20.98
N GLY A 49 -14.05 10.62 21.62
CA GLY A 49 -14.60 11.51 22.66
C GLY A 49 -15.73 12.45 22.20
N GLN A 50 -16.05 12.48 20.91
CA GLN A 50 -17.11 13.28 20.29
C GLN A 50 -18.30 12.43 19.82
N GLY A 51 -18.32 11.13 20.10
CA GLY A 51 -19.40 10.23 19.69
C GLY A 51 -19.31 9.76 18.22
N GLN A 52 -18.19 9.99 17.54
CA GLN A 52 -17.99 9.59 16.14
C GLN A 52 -17.27 8.24 16.04
N PRO A 53 -17.57 7.43 15.01
CA PRO A 53 -16.91 6.14 14.84
C PRO A 53 -15.41 6.32 14.53
N LEU A 54 -14.60 5.47 15.15
CA LEU A 54 -13.16 5.41 14.98
C LEU A 54 -12.76 3.99 14.61
N LEU A 55 -12.20 3.79 13.41
CA LEU A 55 -11.74 2.47 12.97
C LEU A 55 -10.34 2.21 13.52
N VAL A 56 -10.20 1.19 14.34
CA VAL A 56 -8.93 0.78 14.96
C VAL A 56 -8.44 -0.50 14.31
N VAL A 57 -7.16 -0.52 13.92
CA VAL A 57 -6.49 -1.67 13.28
C VAL A 57 -5.02 -1.75 13.68
N GLU A 58 -4.43 -2.92 13.59
CA GLU A 58 -2.98 -3.11 13.61
C GLU A 58 -2.50 -3.36 12.18
N LEU A 59 -1.60 -2.53 11.65
CA LEU A 59 -1.06 -2.69 10.30
C LEU A 59 0.24 -3.50 10.32
N LEU A 60 0.32 -4.50 9.44
CA LEU A 60 1.45 -5.43 9.32
C LEU A 60 1.73 -6.22 10.62
N ASP A 61 2.56 -7.25 10.51
CA ASP A 61 2.98 -8.02 11.68
C ASP A 61 4.09 -7.30 12.47
N PRO A 62 4.17 -7.43 13.81
CA PRO A 62 5.17 -6.78 14.68
C PRO A 62 6.65 -7.07 14.37
N GLY A 63 6.94 -7.99 13.43
CA GLY A 63 8.29 -8.27 12.94
C GLY A 63 8.72 -7.45 11.73
N HIS A 64 7.85 -6.60 11.18
CA HIS A 64 8.16 -5.75 10.05
C HIS A 64 8.89 -4.46 10.48
N GLU A 65 9.84 -3.98 9.67
CA GLU A 65 10.58 -2.76 9.98
C GLU A 65 9.63 -1.55 10.05
N GLY A 66 9.59 -0.90 11.21
CA GLY A 66 8.65 0.20 11.50
C GLY A 66 7.27 -0.23 11.99
N ALA A 67 6.90 -1.51 11.92
CA ALA A 67 5.69 -2.03 12.54
C ALA A 67 6.00 -2.40 13.99
N ASP A 68 5.63 -1.54 14.94
CA ASP A 68 5.82 -1.78 16.37
C ASP A 68 4.58 -2.41 17.04
N GLY A 69 3.63 -2.89 16.23
CA GLY A 69 2.37 -3.47 16.67
C GLY A 69 1.40 -2.46 17.30
N ARG A 70 1.68 -1.16 17.22
CA ARG A 70 0.76 -0.15 17.75
C ARG A 70 -0.50 -0.06 16.90
N PRO A 71 -1.67 0.01 17.54
CA PRO A 71 -2.91 0.23 16.82
C PRO A 71 -2.93 1.62 16.18
N LEU A 72 -3.41 1.67 14.95
CA LEU A 72 -3.71 2.88 14.19
C LEU A 72 -5.21 3.10 14.14
N ALA A 73 -5.60 4.37 14.24
CA ALA A 73 -6.98 4.77 14.31
C ALA A 73 -7.35 5.73 13.17
N PHE A 74 -8.47 5.50 12.52
CA PHE A 74 -8.93 6.24 11.34
C PHE A 74 -10.34 6.80 11.57
N THR A 75 -10.51 8.10 11.38
CA THR A 75 -11.82 8.78 11.38
C THR A 75 -12.46 8.78 9.99
N GLU A 76 -11.66 8.62 8.93
CA GLU A 76 -12.10 8.57 7.55
C GLU A 76 -11.90 7.16 6.99
N PHE A 77 -13.01 6.43 6.84
CA PHE A 77 -13.03 5.12 6.22
C PHE A 77 -14.38 4.89 5.52
N ALA A 78 -14.41 3.90 4.63
CA ALA A 78 -15.63 3.45 3.97
C ALA A 78 -15.73 1.93 4.03
N LEU A 79 -16.93 1.38 4.05
CA LEU A 79 -17.19 -0.03 3.77
C LEU A 79 -17.41 -0.21 2.27
N ARG A 80 -16.77 -1.21 1.67
CA ARG A 80 -16.95 -1.55 0.25
C ARG A 80 -16.95 -3.06 0.06
N ASP A 81 -17.79 -3.52 -0.85
CA ASP A 81 -17.74 -4.89 -1.36
C ASP A 81 -16.46 -5.11 -2.19
N ILE A 82 -15.58 -5.97 -1.69
CA ILE A 82 -14.35 -6.35 -2.36
C ILE A 82 -14.46 -7.81 -2.79
N ARG A 83 -14.32 -8.04 -4.11
CA ARG A 83 -14.25 -9.38 -4.68
C ARG A 83 -12.82 -9.88 -4.70
N SER A 84 -12.55 -11.01 -4.06
CA SER A 84 -11.26 -11.70 -4.12
C SER A 84 -11.11 -12.53 -5.39
N SER A 85 -9.89 -12.98 -5.66
CA SER A 85 -9.57 -13.80 -6.84
C SER A 85 -10.25 -15.17 -6.85
N ASN A 86 -10.72 -15.66 -5.70
CA ASN A 86 -11.52 -16.88 -5.56
C ASN A 86 -13.01 -16.66 -5.87
N GLY A 87 -13.43 -15.42 -6.17
CA GLY A 87 -14.81 -15.06 -6.51
C GLY A 87 -15.69 -14.68 -5.33
N GLU A 88 -15.21 -14.87 -4.09
CA GLU A 88 -15.93 -14.44 -2.89
C GLU A 88 -15.99 -12.92 -2.79
N VAL A 89 -17.13 -12.42 -2.31
CA VAL A 89 -17.34 -11.00 -2.03
C VAL A 89 -17.39 -10.83 -0.53
N GLN A 90 -16.59 -9.89 -0.02
CA GLN A 90 -16.55 -9.53 1.38
C GLN A 90 -16.66 -8.02 1.51
N GLU A 91 -17.46 -7.55 2.45
CA GLU A 91 -17.46 -6.15 2.84
C GLU A 91 -16.17 -5.87 3.63
N ARG A 92 -15.40 -4.86 3.20
CA ARG A 92 -14.14 -4.49 3.83
C ARG A 92 -14.07 -3.01 4.07
N TYR A 93 -13.43 -2.65 5.19
CA TYR A 93 -13.03 -1.27 5.42
C TYR A 93 -11.98 -0.84 4.40
N VAL A 94 -12.10 0.39 3.95
CA VAL A 94 -11.20 1.05 3.00
C VAL A 94 -10.78 2.37 3.58
N ILE A 95 -9.47 2.60 3.65
CA ILE A 95 -8.88 3.86 4.10
C ILE A 95 -8.16 4.52 2.93
N ARG A 96 -8.03 5.85 2.99
CA ARG A 96 -7.13 6.59 2.12
C ARG A 96 -5.74 6.63 2.77
N ALA A 97 -4.71 6.23 2.03
CA ALA A 97 -3.33 6.28 2.54
C ALA A 97 -2.34 6.74 1.46
N VAL A 98 -1.25 7.35 1.91
CA VAL A 98 -0.13 7.75 1.07
C VAL A 98 0.90 6.64 1.03
N VAL A 99 1.23 6.18 -0.17
CA VAL A 99 2.34 5.27 -0.44
C VAL A 99 3.38 5.95 -1.31
N GLN A 100 4.67 5.71 -1.02
CA GLN A 100 5.75 6.31 -1.77
C GLN A 100 6.35 5.35 -2.81
N LEU A 101 6.48 5.83 -4.04
CA LEU A 101 7.17 5.14 -5.13
C LEU A 101 8.04 6.15 -5.88
N TYR A 102 9.30 5.80 -6.13
CA TYR A 102 10.29 6.66 -6.77
C TYR A 102 10.47 8.04 -6.10
N GLY A 103 10.25 8.12 -4.79
CA GLY A 103 10.28 9.38 -4.04
C GLY A 103 9.07 10.29 -4.28
N GLU A 104 8.04 9.79 -4.99
CA GLU A 104 6.78 10.49 -5.20
C GLU A 104 5.68 9.86 -4.35
N ASN A 105 4.80 10.71 -3.83
CA ASN A 105 3.69 10.33 -2.98
C ASN A 105 2.44 10.05 -3.82
N PHE A 106 1.82 8.89 -3.60
CA PHE A 106 0.56 8.51 -4.22
C PHE A 106 -0.47 8.29 -3.12
N GLU A 107 -1.47 9.17 -3.07
CA GLU A 107 -2.62 9.00 -2.20
C GLU A 107 -3.68 8.14 -2.90
N VAL A 108 -3.96 6.95 -2.36
CA VAL A 108 -4.92 5.99 -2.93
C VAL A 108 -5.69 5.26 -1.86
N ASP A 109 -6.79 4.63 -2.27
CA ASP A 109 -7.58 3.76 -1.41
C ASP A 109 -6.88 2.41 -1.19
N PHE A 110 -6.83 1.97 0.06
CA PHE A 110 -6.38 0.65 0.49
C PHE A 110 -7.53 -0.06 1.21
N SER A 111 -7.90 -1.24 0.70
CA SER A 111 -8.77 -2.15 1.47
C SER A 111 -7.97 -2.81 2.59
N LEU A 112 -8.54 -2.78 3.79
CA LEU A 112 -8.04 -3.44 4.98
C LEU A 112 -8.47 -4.91 4.93
N SER A 113 -7.51 -5.83 5.05
CA SER A 113 -7.79 -7.27 4.98
C SER A 113 -6.79 -8.07 5.80
N ASP A 114 -7.25 -9.17 6.37
CA ASP A 114 -6.36 -10.20 6.86
C ASP A 114 -5.71 -10.90 5.65
N ARG A 115 -4.38 -11.01 5.70
CA ARG A 115 -3.51 -11.54 4.65
C ARG A 115 -2.40 -12.39 5.27
N SER A 116 -2.54 -12.88 6.51
CA SER A 116 -1.48 -13.62 7.20
C SER A 116 -1.02 -14.88 6.45
N ASP A 117 -1.91 -15.52 5.68
CA ASP A 117 -1.59 -16.67 4.84
C ASP A 117 -0.94 -16.29 3.49
N MET A 118 -0.78 -15.00 3.21
CA MET A 118 -0.33 -14.50 1.91
C MET A 118 1.11 -14.03 1.97
N LYS A 119 1.86 -14.31 0.88
CA LYS A 119 3.27 -13.90 0.76
C LYS A 119 3.53 -12.38 0.86
N TYR A 120 2.56 -11.56 0.45
CA TYR A 120 2.75 -10.11 0.35
C TYR A 120 1.72 -9.38 1.21
N PRO A 121 2.18 -8.60 2.21
CA PRO A 121 1.28 -7.85 3.07
C PRO A 121 0.59 -6.71 2.31
N VAL A 122 1.19 -6.20 1.24
CA VAL A 122 0.62 -5.12 0.43
C VAL A 122 0.38 -5.56 -1.01
N LEU A 123 -0.75 -5.13 -1.56
CA LEU A 123 -1.04 -5.16 -3.00
C LEU A 123 -1.13 -3.73 -3.53
N LEU A 124 -0.45 -3.46 -4.64
CA LEU A 124 -0.59 -2.23 -5.41
C LEU A 124 -1.55 -2.48 -6.58
N GLY A 125 -2.77 -1.96 -6.45
CA GLY A 125 -3.86 -2.15 -7.41
C GLY A 125 -3.79 -1.21 -8.61
N ARG A 126 -4.65 -1.45 -9.60
CA ARG A 126 -4.71 -0.67 -10.85
C ARG A 126 -4.99 0.81 -10.66
N SER A 127 -5.72 1.25 -9.63
CA SER A 127 -5.99 2.67 -9.38
C SER A 127 -4.68 3.46 -9.20
N LEU A 128 -3.78 2.95 -8.36
CA LEU A 128 -2.43 3.50 -8.16
C LEU A 128 -1.59 3.43 -9.44
N LEU A 129 -1.63 2.29 -10.15
CA LEU A 129 -0.86 2.12 -11.39
C LEU A 129 -1.28 3.11 -12.48
N GLN A 130 -2.57 3.43 -12.56
CA GLN A 130 -3.10 4.42 -13.48
C GLN A 130 -2.68 5.84 -13.08
N GLN A 131 -2.79 6.19 -11.80
CA GLN A 131 -2.39 7.50 -11.27
C GLN A 131 -0.90 7.80 -11.53
N GLY A 132 -0.01 6.85 -11.19
CA GLY A 132 1.43 7.00 -11.41
C GLY A 132 1.91 6.68 -12.83
N ARG A 133 0.99 6.36 -13.75
CA ARG A 133 1.28 5.99 -15.14
C ARG A 133 2.34 4.89 -15.23
N PHE A 134 2.16 3.84 -14.45
CA PHE A 134 3.11 2.73 -14.38
C PHE A 134 2.80 1.63 -15.41
N ALA A 135 3.85 0.94 -15.84
CA ALA A 135 3.78 -0.35 -16.52
C ALA A 135 4.55 -1.38 -15.70
N VAL A 136 4.11 -2.64 -15.74
CA VAL A 136 4.68 -3.69 -14.89
C VAL A 136 5.60 -4.56 -15.73
N ASP A 137 6.88 -4.60 -15.37
CA ASP A 137 7.86 -5.55 -15.90
C ASP A 137 7.98 -6.74 -14.93
N VAL A 138 7.38 -7.86 -15.31
CA VAL A 138 7.32 -9.06 -14.47
C VAL A 138 8.68 -9.73 -14.28
N ALA A 139 9.67 -9.41 -15.10
CA ALA A 139 11.04 -9.92 -14.96
C ALA A 139 11.87 -9.11 -13.94
N LYS A 140 11.33 -7.99 -13.42
CA LYS A 140 12.05 -7.09 -12.51
C LYS A 140 11.42 -7.05 -11.12
N ARG A 141 12.18 -6.50 -10.17
CA ARG A 141 11.77 -6.23 -8.79
C ARG A 141 12.47 -4.99 -8.25
N ASN A 142 11.78 -4.27 -7.37
CA ASN A 142 12.28 -3.13 -6.59
C ASN A 142 12.87 -2.02 -7.48
N LEU A 143 12.23 -1.70 -8.61
CA LEU A 143 12.75 -0.70 -9.54
C LEU A 143 12.70 0.71 -8.94
N SER A 144 11.62 1.02 -8.22
CA SER A 144 11.44 2.27 -7.47
C SER A 144 12.58 2.46 -6.47
N TYR A 145 12.74 1.49 -5.56
CA TYR A 145 13.76 1.52 -4.52
C TYR A 145 15.19 1.63 -5.08
N LYS A 146 15.51 0.84 -6.13
CA LYS A 146 16.84 0.90 -6.77
C LYS A 146 17.12 2.26 -7.42
N ALA A 147 16.09 2.90 -7.99
CA ALA A 147 16.25 4.24 -8.55
C ALA A 147 16.53 5.28 -7.45
N MET A 148 15.88 5.16 -6.30
CA MET A 148 16.14 6.01 -5.13
C MET A 148 17.55 5.82 -4.59
N ALA A 149 17.99 4.57 -4.40
CA ALA A 149 19.34 4.25 -3.92
C ALA A 149 20.44 4.82 -4.85
N ARG A 150 20.28 4.69 -6.18
CA ARG A 150 21.21 5.28 -7.15
C ARG A 150 21.24 6.80 -7.07
N SER A 151 20.08 7.44 -6.88
CA SER A 151 19.98 8.90 -6.79
C SER A 151 20.65 9.42 -5.52
N ALA A 152 20.48 8.72 -4.39
CA ALA A 152 21.15 9.04 -3.13
C ALA A 152 22.68 8.91 -3.25
N ALA A 153 23.17 7.80 -3.82
CA ALA A 153 24.61 7.59 -4.03
C ALA A 153 25.24 8.66 -4.93
N ARG A 154 24.49 9.17 -5.93
CA ARG A 154 24.97 10.26 -6.79
C ARG A 154 25.05 11.60 -6.06
N ARG A 155 24.15 11.86 -5.10
CA ARG A 155 24.18 13.07 -4.27
C ARG A 155 25.33 13.05 -3.26
N ALA A 156 25.61 11.90 -2.65
CA ALA A 156 26.70 11.78 -1.67
C ALA A 156 28.12 11.89 -2.25
N ARG A 157 28.25 11.81 -3.59
CA ARG A 157 29.52 11.98 -4.32
C ARG A 157 29.76 13.41 -4.82
N ARG A 158 28.82 14.33 -4.55
CA ARG A 158 28.95 15.75 -4.83
C ARG A 158 29.25 16.48 -3.53
#